data_AF-A0A355S1D5-F1
#
_entry.id   AF-A0A355S1D5-F1
#
_cell.length_a   1.000
_cell.length_b   1.000
_cell.length_c   1.000
_cell.angle_alpha   90.00
_cell.angle_beta   90.00
_cell.angle_gamma   90.00
#
_symmetry.space_group_name_H-M   'P 1'
#
loop_
_entity.id
_entity.type
_entity.pdbx_description
1 polymer ?
#
loop_
_entity_poly.entity_id
_entity_poly.type
_entity_poly.pdbx_seq_one_letter_code
_entity_poly.pdbx_strand_id
1 'polypeptide(L)' 'TRGRIYGYRFRPEGRIWGKPICEYKGNCVEGRAFQVMIDNNLDFDVALYPYELVTYGETGQVCQNWMQYRLIKK' A
#
# COMPACT_ATOMS: atom_id res chain seq x y z
N THR A 1 -6.51 -19.10 8.21
CA THR A 1 -6.89 -18.44 9.48
C THR A 1 -7.41 -17.00 9.35
N ARG A 2 -7.77 -16.43 8.18
CA ARG A 2 -8.42 -15.10 8.11
C ARG A 2 -9.42 -14.95 6.94
N GLY A 3 -9.92 -16.06 6.39
CA GLY A 3 -10.85 -16.04 5.25
C GLY A 3 -10.29 -15.52 3.92
N ARG A 4 -9.04 -15.03 3.87
CA ARG A 4 -8.42 -14.44 2.68
C ARG A 4 -6.89 -14.57 2.70
N ILE A 5 -6.28 -14.56 1.51
CA ILE A 5 -4.83 -14.55 1.31
C ILE A 5 -4.33 -13.11 1.24
N TYR A 6 -3.83 -12.59 2.36
CA TYR A 6 -3.21 -11.25 2.43
C TYR A 6 -1.72 -11.26 2.08
N GLY A 7 -1.04 -12.40 2.26
CA GLY A 7 0.41 -12.50 2.01
C GLY A 7 1.26 -11.69 2.99
N TYR A 8 0.92 -11.68 4.29
CA TYR A 8 1.59 -10.86 5.33
C TYR A 8 3.12 -10.90 5.29
N ARG A 9 3.73 -12.03 4.92
CA ARG A 9 5.20 -12.15 4.77
C ARG A 9 5.81 -11.14 3.79
N PHE A 10 5.02 -10.60 2.87
CA PHE A 10 5.44 -9.66 1.85
C PHE A 10 5.20 -8.20 2.24
N ARG A 11 4.51 -7.92 3.35
CA ARG A 11 4.36 -6.56 3.85
C ARG A 11 5.74 -5.99 4.20
N PRO A 12 6.11 -4.78 3.73
CA PRO A 12 7.32 -4.11 4.18
C PRO A 12 7.33 -3.90 5.69
N GLU A 13 8.50 -4.00 6.30
CA GLU A 13 8.67 -3.63 7.70
C GLU A 13 8.59 -2.12 7.90
N GLY A 14 8.12 -1.69 9.06
CA GLY A 14 7.98 -0.28 9.41
C GLY A 14 6.67 0.37 8.97
N ARG A 15 6.67 1.71 9.06
CA ARG A 15 5.55 2.59 8.69
C ARG A 15 5.52 2.77 7.17
N ILE A 16 4.32 2.66 6.61
CA ILE A 16 4.01 2.99 5.21
C ILE A 16 3.24 4.31 5.27
N TRP A 17 3.67 5.30 4.51
CA TRP A 17 3.04 6.62 4.43
C TRP A 17 3.49 7.32 3.15
N GLY A 18 2.72 8.31 2.70
CA GLY A 18 3.04 9.07 1.49
C GLY A 18 4.27 9.94 1.68
N LYS A 19 5.41 9.51 1.14
CA LYS A 19 6.68 10.26 1.20
C LYS A 19 6.75 11.36 0.13
N PRO A 20 7.71 12.29 0.19
CA PRO A 20 8.03 13.16 -0.93
C PRO A 20 8.24 12.37 -2.24
N ILE A 21 7.64 12.84 -3.33
CA ILE A 21 7.63 12.14 -4.64
C ILE A 21 9.04 11.82 -5.17
N CYS A 22 10.04 12.62 -4.81
CA CYS A 22 11.43 12.43 -5.21
C CYS A 22 12.11 11.22 -4.53
N GLU A 23 11.57 10.69 -3.44
CA GLU A 23 12.08 9.50 -2.75
C GLU A 23 11.64 8.19 -3.42
N TYR A 24 10.64 8.26 -4.31
CA TYR A 24 10.14 7.10 -5.03
C TYR A 24 10.98 6.82 -6.28
N LYS A 25 11.21 5.53 -6.56
CA LYS A 25 11.84 5.08 -7.79
C LYS A 25 10.79 4.95 -8.90
N GLY A 26 11.12 5.36 -10.11
CA GLY A 26 10.24 5.22 -11.27
C GLY A 26 10.77 5.98 -12.48
N ASN A 27 10.30 5.61 -13.66
CA ASN A 27 10.75 6.19 -14.93
C ASN A 27 10.04 7.51 -15.27
N CYS A 28 8.93 7.81 -14.62
CA CYS A 28 8.13 9.01 -14.84
C CYS A 28 7.62 9.60 -13.52
N VAL A 29 7.14 10.84 -13.56
CA VAL A 29 6.61 11.54 -12.38
C VAL A 29 5.28 10.93 -11.95
N GLU A 30 4.44 10.58 -12.91
CA GLU A 30 3.11 10.02 -12.73
C GLU A 30 3.19 8.66 -12.01
N GLY A 31 4.11 7.79 -12.44
CA GLY A 31 4.36 6.50 -11.79
C GLY A 31 4.83 6.64 -10.34
N ARG A 32 5.61 7.67 -10.03
CA ARG A 32 6.01 8.00 -8.64
C ARG A 32 4.84 8.56 -7.84
N ALA A 33 4.02 9.42 -8.45
CA ALA A 33 2.82 9.96 -7.81
C ALA A 33 1.83 8.85 -7.44
N PHE A 34 1.62 7.84 -8.30
CA PHE A 34 0.79 6.69 -7.94
C PHE A 34 1.31 5.95 -6.70
N GLN A 35 2.62 5.78 -6.58
CA GLN A 35 3.21 5.13 -5.41
C GLN A 35 3.01 5.95 -4.12
N VAL A 36 3.12 7.29 -4.20
CA VAL A 36 2.78 8.19 -3.08
C VAL A 36 1.34 7.96 -2.65
N MET A 37 0.40 7.96 -3.60
CA MET A 37 -1.03 7.80 -3.30
C MET A 37 -1.35 6.41 -2.74
N ILE A 38 -0.69 5.36 -3.21
CA ILE A 38 -0.85 4.00 -2.67
C ILE A 38 -0.36 3.94 -1.23
N ASP A 39 0.85 4.45 -0.94
CA ASP A 39 1.40 4.43 0.42
C ASP A 39 0.56 5.29 1.37
N ASN A 40 0.02 6.43 0.91
CA ASN A 40 -0.87 7.28 1.70
C ASN A 40 -2.16 6.54 2.10
N ASN A 41 -2.77 5.79 1.18
CA ASN A 41 -3.98 4.99 1.47
C ASN A 41 -3.72 3.82 2.46
N LEU A 42 -2.45 3.48 2.70
CA LEU A 42 -2.02 2.42 3.62
C LEU A 42 -1.35 2.97 4.90
N ASP A 43 -1.37 4.29 5.10
CA ASP A 43 -0.88 4.88 6.34
C ASP A 43 -1.81 4.54 7.51
N PHE A 44 -1.24 4.32 8.69
CA PHE A 44 -1.97 4.01 9.91
C PHE A 44 -2.89 5.15 10.36
N ASP A 45 -2.53 6.39 10.00
CA ASP A 45 -3.34 7.57 10.30
C ASP A 45 -4.52 7.74 9.32
N VAL A 46 -4.55 6.97 8.22
CA VAL A 46 -5.54 7.11 7.12
C VAL A 46 -6.39 5.85 6.95
N ALA A 47 -5.78 4.67 7.01
CA ALA A 47 -6.39 3.40 6.69
C ALA A 47 -7.17 2.83 7.89
N LEU A 48 -8.37 2.31 7.63
CA LEU A 48 -9.17 1.62 8.64
C LEU A 48 -8.51 0.30 9.11
N TYR A 49 -8.02 -0.53 8.18
CA TYR A 49 -7.28 -1.76 8.47
C TYR A 49 -5.98 -1.82 7.64
N PRO A 50 -4.90 -1.16 8.10
CA PRO A 50 -3.68 -0.99 7.30
C PRO A 50 -2.96 -2.31 6.98
N TYR A 51 -3.04 -3.33 7.86
CA TYR A 51 -2.43 -4.64 7.62
C TYR A 51 -3.21 -5.47 6.58
N GLU A 52 -4.51 -5.23 6.46
CA GLU A 52 -5.45 -5.89 5.55
C GLU A 52 -5.67 -5.11 4.25
N LEU A 53 -4.91 -4.02 4.05
CA LEU A 53 -4.96 -3.14 2.88
C LEU A 53 -6.31 -2.44 2.69
N VAL A 54 -7.09 -2.25 3.75
CA VAL A 54 -8.42 -1.60 3.72
C VAL A 54 -8.31 -0.16 4.18
N THR A 55 -8.76 0.78 3.35
CA THR A 55 -8.74 2.21 3.68
C THR A 55 -10.06 2.67 4.28
N TYR A 56 -11.21 2.27 3.72
CA TYR A 56 -12.53 2.67 4.20
C TYR A 56 -13.61 1.64 3.86
N GLY A 57 -14.78 1.80 4.46
CA GLY A 57 -15.98 1.02 4.12
C GLY A 57 -15.83 -0.48 4.39
N GLU A 58 -15.01 -0.86 5.38
CA GLU A 58 -14.73 -2.24 5.84
C GLU A 58 -14.06 -3.18 4.82
N THR A 59 -14.27 -2.92 3.53
CA THR A 59 -13.92 -3.78 2.40
C THR A 59 -13.25 -3.00 1.25
N GLY A 60 -13.21 -1.67 1.34
CA GLY A 60 -12.56 -0.80 0.36
C GLY A 60 -11.05 -0.95 0.41
N GLN A 61 -10.52 -1.82 -0.44
CA GLN A 61 -9.11 -2.21 -0.44
C GLN A 61 -8.29 -1.51 -1.51
N VAL A 62 -7.04 -1.20 -1.16
CA VAL A 62 -6.04 -0.62 -2.07
C VAL A 62 -5.51 -1.67 -3.04
N CYS A 63 -5.22 -2.87 -2.53
CA CYS A 63 -4.70 -4.00 -3.30
C CYS A 63 -5.30 -5.30 -2.79
N GLN A 64 -5.30 -6.34 -3.62
CA GLN A 64 -5.85 -7.64 -3.28
C GLN A 64 -5.05 -8.31 -2.13
N ASN A 65 -3.72 -8.15 -2.15
CA ASN A 65 -2.76 -8.67 -1.18
C ASN A 65 -1.42 -7.91 -1.22
N TRP A 66 -0.52 -8.22 -0.29
CA TRP A 66 0.82 -7.60 -0.21
C TRP A 66 1.78 -7.98 -1.34
N MET A 67 1.58 -9.09 -2.05
CA MET A 67 2.38 -9.44 -3.23
C MET A 67 2.08 -8.47 -4.38
N GLN A 68 0.81 -8.12 -4.59
CA GLN A 68 0.40 -7.13 -5.59
C GLN A 68 0.99 -5.75 -5.28
N TYR A 69 0.95 -5.32 -4.02
CA TYR A 69 1.62 -4.08 -3.59
C TYR A 69 3.11 -4.06 -3.97
N ARG A 70 3.82 -5.18 -3.75
CA ARG A 70 5.24 -5.30 -4.13
C ARG A 70 5.47 -5.25 -5.64
N LEU A 71 4.57 -5.85 -6.43
CA LEU A 71 4.66 -5.83 -7.90
C LEU A 71 4.38 -4.45 -8.48
N ILE A 72 3.42 -3.70 -7.91
CA ILE A 72 3.11 -2.33 -8.35
C ILE A 72 4.28 -1.38 -8.08
N LYS A 73 5.01 -1.58 -6.98
CA LYS A 73 6.17 -0.76 -6.60
C LYS A 73 7.50 -1.20 -7.22
N LYS A 74 7.51 -2.25 -8.06
CA LYS A 74 8.71 -2.74 -8.74
C LYS A 74 8.96 -1.96 -10.02
#